data_AF-A0A9P4XY94-F1
#
_entry.id   AF-A0A9P4XY94-F1
#
_cell.length_a   1.000
_cell.length_b   1.000
_cell.length_c   1.000
_cell.angle_alpha   90.00
_cell.angle_beta   90.00
_cell.angle_gamma   90.00
#
_symmetry.space_group_name_H-M   'P 1'
#
loop_
_entity.id
_entity.type
_entity.pdbx_description
1 polymer ?
#
loop_
_entity_poly.entity_id
_entity_poly.type
_entity_poly.pdbx_seq_one_letter_code
_entity_poly.pdbx_strand_id
1 'polypeptide(L)'
;MSNRIEKSLSRKSEQRLQLSLTINLQSFEVMPCSFCISKRLECKMIKDIKRCSCCIRWDRFCNSSGIPLFLICLLILLIVSRIITELGCLDRKELDAEEVLLELQSKLSEATARLMRLRKQKRSLRDRSAKMVS
;
A
#
# COMPACT_ATOMS: atom_id res chain seq x y z
N MET A 1 44.82 -6.95 -42.84
CA MET A 1 44.83 -7.10 -41.37
C MET A 1 44.55 -5.72 -40.77
N SER A 2 43.42 -5.54 -40.09
CA SER A 2 43.06 -4.23 -39.53
C SER A 2 43.79 -4.04 -38.21
N ASN A 3 44.85 -3.24 -38.21
CA ASN A 3 45.59 -2.86 -37.02
C ASN A 3 44.72 -1.90 -36.18
N ARG A 4 43.80 -2.47 -35.40
CA ARG A 4 43.07 -1.72 -34.37
C ARG A 4 44.03 -1.49 -33.21
N ILE A 5 44.68 -0.34 -33.21
CA ILE A 5 45.48 0.14 -32.08
C ILE A 5 44.50 0.40 -30.93
N GLU A 6 44.50 -0.48 -29.93
CA GLU A 6 43.79 -0.23 -28.68
C GLU A 6 44.47 0.96 -28.01
N LYS A 7 43.79 2.12 -28.02
CA LYS A 7 44.22 3.28 -27.26
C LYS A 7 44.22 2.89 -25.78
N SER A 8 45.34 3.09 -25.10
CA SER A 8 45.42 2.87 -23.65
C SER A 8 44.35 3.71 -22.95
N LEU A 9 43.65 3.08 -22.01
CA LEU A 9 42.64 3.77 -21.21
C LEU A 9 43.35 4.85 -20.38
N SER A 10 42.71 6.01 -20.27
CA SER A 10 43.18 7.02 -19.30
C SER A 10 43.16 6.41 -17.90
N ARG A 11 44.17 6.72 -17.08
CA ARG A 11 44.24 6.34 -15.66
C ARG A 11 42.93 6.60 -14.91
N LYS A 12 42.22 7.70 -15.24
CA LYS A 12 40.91 8.03 -14.65
C LYS A 12 39.81 7.03 -15.05
N SER A 13 39.82 6.54 -16.29
CA SER A 13 38.88 5.52 -16.76
C SER A 13 39.13 4.17 -16.11
N GLU A 14 40.38 3.78 -15.91
CA GLU A 14 40.74 2.56 -15.18
C GLU A 14 40.30 2.63 -13.71
N GLN A 15 40.56 3.76 -13.04
CA GLN A 15 40.11 3.99 -11.67
C GLN A 15 38.58 3.88 -11.53
N ARG A 16 37.81 4.47 -12.46
CA ARG A 16 36.34 4.34 -12.48
C ARG A 16 35.90 2.89 -12.68
N LEU A 17 36.57 2.15 -13.55
CA LEU A 17 36.27 0.74 -13.80
C LEU A 17 36.51 -0.09 -12.53
N GLN A 18 37.69 0.05 -11.92
CA GLN A 18 38.03 -0.64 -10.66
C GLN A 18 37.05 -0.31 -9.53
N LEU A 19 36.68 0.97 -9.38
CA LEU A 19 35.68 1.38 -8.39
C LEU A 19 34.31 0.76 -8.69
N SER A 20 33.87 0.75 -9.96
CA SER A 20 32.59 0.15 -10.34
C SER A 20 32.54 -1.36 -10.06
N LEU A 21 33.66 -2.07 -10.26
CA LEU A 21 33.80 -3.49 -9.95
C LEU A 21 33.74 -3.74 -8.44
N THR A 22 34.47 -2.93 -7.67
CA THR A 22 34.45 -2.99 -6.20
C THR A 22 33.03 -2.77 -5.66
N ILE A 23 32.31 -1.80 -6.21
CA ILE A 23 30.90 -1.56 -5.88
C ILE A 23 30.07 -2.78 -6.18
N ASN A 24 30.16 -3.37 -7.37
CA ASN A 24 29.37 -4.56 -7.69
C ASN A 24 29.61 -5.75 -6.74
N LEU A 25 30.80 -5.87 -6.13
CA LEU A 25 31.14 -6.96 -5.22
C LEU A 25 30.61 -6.75 -3.79
N GLN A 26 30.62 -5.51 -3.28
CA GLN A 26 30.30 -5.21 -1.88
C GLN A 26 29.01 -4.38 -1.71
N SER A 27 28.23 -4.23 -2.78
CA SER A 27 27.05 -3.38 -2.81
C SER A 27 25.80 -4.07 -2.28
N PHE A 28 24.82 -3.24 -1.96
CA PHE A 28 23.43 -3.61 -1.87
C PHE A 28 22.67 -3.04 -3.07
N GLU A 29 21.54 -3.67 -3.38
CA GLU A 29 20.60 -3.15 -4.38
C GLU A 29 19.81 -1.99 -3.83
N VAL A 30 19.65 -0.96 -4.64
CA VAL A 30 18.92 0.26 -4.32
C VAL A 30 17.84 0.51 -5.37
N MET A 31 16.93 1.44 -5.06
CA MET A 31 15.97 1.92 -6.04
C MET A 31 16.70 2.44 -7.30
N PRO A 32 16.33 1.96 -8.50
CA PRO A 32 17.14 2.23 -9.68
C PRO A 32 17.10 3.69 -10.11
N CYS A 33 18.27 4.27 -10.37
CA CYS A 33 18.36 5.61 -10.93
C CYS A 33 17.75 5.67 -12.34
N SER A 34 17.39 6.86 -12.82
CA SER A 34 16.75 7.03 -14.15
C SER A 34 17.54 6.38 -15.28
N PHE A 35 18.88 6.40 -15.20
CA PHE A 35 19.74 5.74 -16.17
C PHE A 35 19.60 4.21 -16.10
N CYS A 36 19.72 3.63 -14.91
CA CYS A 36 19.56 2.19 -14.70
C CYS A 36 18.17 1.71 -15.14
N ILE A 37 17.11 2.48 -14.86
CA ILE A 37 15.75 2.19 -15.33
C ILE A 37 15.71 2.15 -16.86
N SER A 38 16.24 3.19 -17.52
CA SER A 38 16.22 3.29 -18.99
C SER A 38 16.97 2.15 -19.69
N LYS A 39 17.96 1.57 -19.00
CA LYS A 39 18.79 0.47 -19.50
C LYS A 39 18.39 -0.90 -18.93
N ARG A 40 17.36 -0.96 -18.08
CA ARG A 40 16.93 -2.17 -17.35
C ARG A 40 18.09 -2.86 -16.63
N LEU A 41 18.94 -2.06 -15.99
CA LEU A 41 20.08 -2.54 -15.21
C LEU A 41 19.77 -2.48 -13.71
N GLU A 42 20.33 -3.43 -12.96
CA GLU A 42 20.35 -3.37 -11.51
C GLU A 42 21.16 -2.17 -11.03
N CYS A 43 20.62 -1.48 -10.04
CA CYS A 43 21.28 -0.33 -9.43
C CYS A 43 21.90 -0.77 -8.11
N LYS A 44 23.23 -0.80 -8.09
CA LYS A 44 24.03 -1.29 -6.97
C LYS A 44 24.89 -0.17 -6.40
N MET A 45 24.85 -0.01 -5.07
CA MET A 45 25.56 1.03 -4.33
C MET A 45 26.22 0.45 -3.07
N ILE A 46 27.37 0.99 -2.70
CA ILE A 46 27.98 0.80 -1.37
C ILE A 46 27.55 1.98 -0.50
N LYS A 47 27.53 1.76 0.82
CA LYS A 47 27.34 2.81 1.82
C LYS A 47 28.30 3.98 1.57
N ASP A 48 27.83 5.19 1.80
CA ASP A 48 28.57 6.46 1.69
C ASP A 48 28.99 6.88 0.26
N ILE A 49 28.79 6.03 -0.76
CA ILE A 49 28.99 6.40 -2.15
C ILE A 49 27.68 6.96 -2.73
N LYS A 50 27.72 8.17 -3.31
CA LYS A 50 26.53 8.85 -3.86
C LYS A 50 26.10 8.38 -5.25
N ARG A 51 26.89 7.53 -5.92
CA ARG A 51 26.64 7.06 -7.29
C ARG A 51 26.67 5.54 -7.36
N CYS A 52 25.77 4.96 -8.15
CA CYS A 52 25.78 3.51 -8.41
C CYS A 52 26.93 3.08 -9.32
N SER A 53 27.23 1.77 -9.31
CA SER A 53 28.31 1.18 -10.11
C SER A 53 28.23 1.55 -11.59
N CYS A 54 27.01 1.52 -12.15
CA CYS A 54 26.71 1.93 -13.51
C CYS A 54 27.07 3.40 -13.77
N CYS A 55 26.53 4.32 -12.97
CA CYS A 55 26.78 5.75 -13.12
C CYS A 55 28.25 6.11 -12.92
N ILE A 56 28.99 5.38 -12.06
CA ILE A 56 30.45 5.57 -11.91
C ILE A 56 31.19 5.09 -13.16
N ARG A 57 30.85 3.91 -13.67
CA ARG A 57 31.48 3.33 -14.87
C ARG A 57 31.33 4.24 -16.10
N TRP A 58 30.12 4.78 -16.30
CA TRP A 58 29.81 5.64 -17.45
C TRP A 58 29.94 7.13 -17.18
N ASP A 59 30.40 7.51 -15.99
CA ASP A 59 30.55 8.90 -15.55
C ASP A 59 29.30 9.75 -15.76
N ARG A 60 28.18 9.22 -15.31
CA ARG A 60 26.88 9.85 -15.37
C ARG A 60 26.47 10.34 -13.98
N PHE A 61 25.58 11.32 -13.98
CA PHE A 61 24.85 11.70 -12.78
C PHE A 61 24.00 10.52 -12.28
N CYS A 62 23.89 10.39 -10.95
CA CYS A 62 23.07 9.37 -10.30
C CYS A 62 22.06 10.06 -9.40
N ASN A 63 20.78 9.74 -9.56
CA ASN A 63 19.68 10.24 -8.76
C ASN A 63 19.06 9.16 -7.86
N SER A 64 19.79 8.06 -7.60
CA SER A 64 19.32 7.07 -6.62
C SER A 64 19.47 7.62 -5.20
N SER A 65 18.53 7.28 -4.32
CA SER A 65 18.53 7.69 -2.91
C SER A 65 19.62 7.01 -2.08
N GLY A 66 20.22 5.92 -2.59
CA GLY A 66 21.19 5.12 -1.84
C GLY A 66 20.56 4.28 -0.72
N ILE A 67 19.22 4.23 -0.63
CA ILE A 67 18.51 3.42 0.35
C ILE A 67 18.42 1.99 -0.19
N PRO A 68 18.91 0.98 0.57
CA PRO A 68 18.77 -0.42 0.20
C PRO A 68 17.30 -0.83 -0.01
N LEU A 69 17.03 -1.59 -1.06
CA LEU A 69 15.67 -2.09 -1.36
C LEU A 69 15.09 -2.91 -0.21
N PHE A 70 15.91 -3.70 0.48
CA PHE A 70 15.43 -4.52 1.60
C PHE A 70 14.87 -3.68 2.75
N LEU A 71 15.43 -2.50 3.03
CA LEU A 71 14.92 -1.59 4.07
C LEU A 71 13.57 -0.99 3.66
N ILE A 72 13.44 -0.61 2.39
CA ILE A 72 12.17 -0.11 1.84
C ILE A 72 11.10 -1.20 1.93
N CYS A 73 11.43 -2.43 1.51
CA CYS A 73 10.52 -3.57 1.61
C CYS A 73 10.12 -3.87 3.06
N LEU A 74 11.06 -3.80 4.01
CA LEU A 74 10.77 -4.01 5.43
C LEU A 74 9.76 -2.98 5.96
N LEU A 75 9.95 -1.70 5.63
CA LEU A 75 9.01 -0.63 6.00
C LEU A 75 7.62 -0.85 5.40
N ILE A 76 7.55 -1.18 4.11
CA ILE A 76 6.28 -1.48 3.44
C ILE A 76 5.58 -2.66 4.13
N LEU A 77 6.32 -3.74 4.43
CA LEU A 77 5.76 -4.92 5.07
C LEU A 77 5.17 -4.60 6.45
N LEU A 78 5.86 -3.79 7.25
CA LEU A 78 5.37 -3.35 8.56
C LEU A 78 4.09 -2.52 8.44
N ILE A 79 4.05 -1.57 7.50
CA ILE A 79 2.88 -0.73 7.26
C ILE A 79 1.69 -1.59 6.82
N VAL A 80 1.90 -2.48 5.85
CA VAL A 80 0.86 -3.36 5.32
C VAL A 80 0.31 -4.29 6.42
N SER A 81 1.19 -4.85 7.24
CA SER A 81 0.78 -5.72 8.36
C SER A 81 -0.13 -5.00 9.35
N ARG A 82 0.19 -3.73 9.65
CA ARG A 82 -0.64 -2.89 10.52
C ARG A 82 -2.01 -2.61 9.91
N ILE A 83 -2.05 -2.23 8.63
CA ILE A 83 -3.30 -1.95 7.92
C ILE A 83 -4.20 -3.19 7.91
N ILE A 84 -3.65 -4.36 7.59
CA ILE A 84 -4.41 -5.62 7.59
C ILE A 84 -5.04 -5.89 8.97
N THR A 85 -4.27 -5.64 10.04
CA THR A 85 -4.76 -5.83 11.41
C THR A 85 -5.90 -4.87 11.74
N GLU A 86 -5.74 -3.58 11.40
CA GLU A 86 -6.76 -2.56 11.63
C GLU A 86 -8.04 -2.84 10.83
N LEU A 87 -7.92 -3.27 9.57
CA LEU A 87 -9.06 -3.71 8.74
C LEU A 87 -9.81 -4.87 9.39
N GLY A 88 -9.10 -5.92 9.83
CA GLY A 88 -9.75 -7.06 10.51
C GLY A 88 -10.45 -6.67 11.82
N CYS A 89 -9.99 -5.63 12.52
CA CYS A 89 -10.69 -5.08 13.68
C CYS A 89 -11.96 -4.30 13.29
N LEU A 90 -11.94 -3.60 12.16
CA LEU A 90 -13.11 -2.88 11.64
C LEU A 90 -14.17 -3.85 11.15
N ASP A 91 -13.80 -4.88 10.39
CA ASP A 91 -14.73 -5.90 9.90
C ASP A 91 -15.53 -6.54 11.05
N ARG A 92 -14.87 -6.82 12.18
CA ARG A 92 -15.56 -7.35 13.37
C ARG A 92 -16.56 -6.37 13.95
N LYS A 93 -16.19 -5.09 14.05
CA LYS A 93 -17.08 -4.04 14.56
C LYS A 93 -18.27 -3.81 13.63
N GLU A 94 -18.06 -3.94 12.33
CA GLU A 94 -19.14 -3.88 11.34
C GLU A 94 -20.12 -5.03 11.56
N LEU A 95 -19.65 -6.27 11.68
CA LEU A 95 -20.50 -7.43 11.98
C LEU A 95 -21.26 -7.28 13.30
N ASP A 96 -20.60 -6.85 14.37
CA ASP A 96 -21.24 -6.62 15.67
C ASP A 96 -22.34 -5.53 15.55
N ALA A 97 -22.08 -4.46 14.80
CA ALA A 97 -23.04 -3.40 14.57
C ALA A 97 -24.23 -3.87 13.70
N GLU A 98 -23.98 -4.69 12.69
CA GLU A 98 -25.02 -5.30 11.85
C GLU A 98 -25.95 -6.19 12.68
N GLU A 99 -25.41 -7.02 13.59
CA GLU A 99 -26.20 -7.86 14.48
C GLU A 99 -27.12 -7.02 15.38
N VAL A 100 -26.59 -5.96 15.97
CA VAL A 100 -27.38 -5.02 16.79
C VAL A 100 -28.48 -4.34 15.96
N LEU A 101 -28.19 -3.96 14.71
CA LEU A 101 -29.18 -3.36 13.81
C LEU A 101 -30.31 -4.34 13.49
N LEU A 102 -29.99 -5.61 13.23
CA LEU A 102 -30.99 -6.65 12.99
C LEU A 102 -31.90 -6.87 14.19
N GLU A 103 -31.35 -6.90 15.41
CA GLU A 103 -32.15 -6.98 16.63
C GLU A 103 -33.09 -5.78 16.79
N LEU A 104 -32.58 -4.57 16.57
CA LEU A 104 -33.38 -3.35 16.69
C LEU A 104 -34.49 -3.32 15.64
N GLN A 105 -34.22 -3.77 14.41
CA GLN A 105 -35.22 -3.89 13.37
C GLN A 105 -36.32 -4.89 13.75
N SER A 106 -35.96 -6.02 14.36
CA SER A 106 -36.93 -6.99 14.88
C SER A 106 -37.82 -6.36 15.97
N LYS A 107 -37.22 -5.72 16.97
CA LYS A 107 -37.95 -5.02 18.05
C LYS A 107 -38.89 -3.93 17.51
N LEU A 108 -38.43 -3.17 16.51
CA LEU A 108 -39.24 -2.15 15.83
C LEU A 108 -40.43 -2.77 15.08
N SER A 109 -40.22 -3.90 14.39
CA SER A 109 -41.29 -4.61 13.68
C SER A 109 -42.38 -5.11 14.64
N GLU A 110 -42.01 -5.61 15.82
CA GLU A 110 -42.97 -6.01 16.83
C GLU A 110 -43.76 -4.83 17.40
N ALA A 111 -43.06 -3.75 17.74
CA ALA A 111 -43.67 -2.55 18.29
C ALA A 111 -44.67 -1.92 17.30
N THR A 112 -44.30 -1.84 16.02
CA THR A 112 -45.18 -1.34 14.96
C THR A 112 -46.39 -2.25 14.75
N ALA A 113 -46.23 -3.58 14.78
CA ALA A 113 -47.34 -4.51 14.72
C ALA A 113 -48.31 -4.36 15.90
N ARG A 114 -47.80 -4.20 17.13
CA ARG A 114 -48.60 -3.92 18.33
C ARG A 114 -49.39 -2.61 18.18
N LEU A 115 -48.72 -1.55 17.71
CA LEU A 115 -49.34 -0.24 17.48
C LEU A 115 -50.43 -0.29 16.41
N MET A 116 -50.25 -1.06 15.33
CA MET A 116 -51.30 -1.28 14.33
C MET A 116 -52.53 -1.97 14.92
N ARG A 117 -52.34 -2.99 15.77
CA ARG A 117 -53.45 -3.66 16.47
C ARG A 117 -54.23 -2.70 17.36
N LEU A 118 -53.53 -1.90 18.17
CA LEU A 118 -54.17 -0.87 19.02
C LEU A 118 -54.93 0.17 18.20
N ARG A 119 -54.37 0.64 17.08
CA ARG A 119 -55.06 1.57 16.16
C ARG A 119 -56.32 0.94 15.56
N LYS A 120 -56.30 -0.34 15.22
CA LYS A 120 -57.48 -1.07 14.71
C LYS A 120 -58.57 -1.20 15.78
N GLN A 121 -58.20 -1.58 17.01
CA GLN A 121 -59.12 -1.64 18.14
C GLN A 121 -59.75 -0.27 18.44
N LYS A 122 -58.94 0.79 18.48
CA LYS A 122 -59.42 2.16 18.69
C LYS A 122 -60.44 2.59 17.63
N ARG A 123 -60.19 2.26 16.35
CA ARG A 123 -61.16 2.53 15.26
C ARG A 123 -62.46 1.76 15.46
N SER A 124 -62.38 0.46 15.73
CA SER A 124 -63.57 -0.37 15.96
C SER A 124 -64.43 0.12 17.14
N LEU A 125 -63.80 0.56 18.24
CA LEU A 125 -64.52 1.13 19.39
C LEU A 125 -65.20 2.45 19.03
N ARG A 126 -64.53 3.33 18.27
CA ARG A 126 -65.14 4.58 17.77
C ARG A 126 -66.34 4.28 16.86
N ASP A 127 -66.21 3.34 15.93
CA ASP A 127 -67.30 2.97 15.01
C ASP A 127 -68.50 2.39 15.77
N ARG A 128 -68.25 1.57 16.80
CA ARG A 128 -69.31 1.04 17.69
C ARG A 128 -69.97 2.16 18.49
N SER A 129 -69.20 3.08 19.06
CA SER A 129 -69.74 4.22 19.79
C SER A 129 -70.61 5.11 18.90
N ALA A 130 -70.19 5.35 17.66
CA ALA A 130 -70.96 6.14 16.70
C ALA A 130 -72.32 5.50 16.40
N LYS A 131 -72.38 4.16 16.26
CA LYS A 131 -73.61 3.40 16.01
C LYS A 131 -74.59 3.35 17.20
N MET A 132 -74.10 3.53 18.43
CA MET A 132 -74.97 3.50 19.63
C MET A 132 -75.55 4.87 19.98
N VAL A 133 -74.96 5.95 19.46
CA VAL A 133 -75.37 7.34 19.71
C VAL A 133 -76.24 7.89 18.56
N SER A 134 -76.27 7.20 17.42
CA SER A 134 -77.21 7.41 16.30
C SER A 134 -78.47 6.58 16.46
#